data_AF-A0A3D3ZMX0-F1
#
_entry.id   AF-A0A3D3ZMX0-F1
#
_cell.length_a   1.000
_cell.length_b   1.000
_cell.length_c   1.000
_cell.angle_alpha   90.00
_cell.angle_beta   90.00
_cell.angle_gamma   90.00
#
_symmetry.space_group_name_H-M   'P 1'
#
loop_
_entity.id
_entity.type
_entity.pdbx_description
1 polymer ?
#
loop_
_entity_poly.entity_id
_entity_poly.type
_entity_poly.pdbx_seq_one_letter_code
_entity_poly.pdbx_strand_id
1 'polypeptide(L)'
;VPAISEALGIQESGTQPIIEQVKSALREKSFLLLLDNFEQVVQAAPCIEELLAACPNLNIMVTSRAVLHLQAEHEFHVAPLS
;
A
#
# COMPACT_ATOMS: atom_id res chain seq x y z
N VAL A 1 -5.94 -2.70 -4.00
CA VAL A 1 -5.42 -2.03 -5.22
C VAL A 1 -6.42 -1.06 -5.84
N PRO A 2 -7.71 -1.40 -6.06
CA PRO A 2 -8.67 -0.47 -6.66
C PRO A 2 -8.80 0.86 -5.93
N ALA A 3 -8.91 0.84 -4.60
CA ALA A 3 -8.97 2.07 -3.79
C ALA A 3 -7.71 2.96 -3.91
N ILE A 4 -6.53 2.34 -4.10
CA ILE A 4 -5.27 3.09 -4.31
C ILE A 4 -5.29 3.74 -5.70
N SER A 5 -5.72 3.01 -6.72
CA SER A 5 -5.87 3.52 -8.09
C SER A 5 -6.82 4.72 -8.12
N GLU A 6 -7.98 4.59 -7.47
CA GLU A 6 -8.97 5.67 -7.35
C GLU A 6 -8.38 6.90 -6.64
N ALA A 7 -7.71 6.71 -5.50
CA ALA A 7 -7.05 7.79 -4.77
C ALA A 7 -5.94 8.48 -5.58
N LEU A 8 -5.27 7.75 -6.47
CA LEU A 8 -4.26 8.28 -7.38
C LEU A 8 -4.84 8.84 -8.70
N GLY A 9 -6.16 8.76 -8.90
CA GLY A 9 -6.84 9.19 -10.13
C GLY A 9 -6.48 8.34 -11.36
N ILE A 10 -6.01 7.12 -11.16
CA ILE A 10 -5.64 6.18 -12.22
C ILE A 10 -6.92 5.50 -12.71
N GLN A 11 -7.27 5.74 -13.97
CA GLN A 11 -8.38 5.06 -14.62
C GLN A 11 -7.91 3.72 -15.18
N GLU A 12 -8.64 2.65 -14.87
CA GLU A 12 -8.32 1.31 -15.36
C GLU A 12 -8.52 1.27 -16.89
N SER A 13 -7.41 1.41 -17.60
CA SER A 13 -7.36 1.10 -19.03
C SER A 13 -7.28 -0.42 -19.19
N GLY A 14 -8.25 -1.04 -19.85
CA GLY A 14 -8.38 -2.51 -19.96
C GLY A 14 -7.23 -3.24 -20.68
N THR A 15 -6.12 -2.55 -20.97
CA THR A 15 -4.94 -3.09 -21.66
C THR A 15 -3.87 -3.58 -20.68
N GLN A 16 -3.87 -3.12 -19.43
CA GLN A 16 -2.86 -3.48 -18.43
C GLN A 16 -3.48 -3.71 -17.05
N PRO A 17 -3.02 -4.69 -16.26
CA PRO A 17 -3.50 -4.90 -14.89
C PRO A 17 -3.34 -3.63 -14.04
N ILE A 18 -4.36 -3.31 -13.23
CA ILE A 18 -4.40 -2.10 -12.39
C ILE A 18 -3.17 -1.95 -11.48
N ILE A 19 -2.64 -3.06 -10.96
CA ILE A 19 -1.44 -3.05 -10.11
C ILE A 19 -0.20 -2.53 -10.84
N GLU A 20 -0.04 -2.87 -12.12
CA GLU A 20 1.08 -2.40 -12.93
C GLU A 20 0.95 -0.92 -13.27
N GLN A 21 -0.27 -0.43 -13.46
CA GLN A 21 -0.54 1.00 -13.66
C GLN A 21 -0.18 1.79 -12.39
N VAL A 22 -0.56 1.29 -11.21
CA VAL A 22 -0.20 1.88 -9.91
C VAL A 22 1.32 1.89 -9.71
N LYS A 23 2.01 0.77 -9.99
CA LYS A 23 3.49 0.71 -9.92
C LYS A 23 4.12 1.77 -10.82
N SER A 24 3.69 1.86 -12.08
CA SER A 24 4.22 2.85 -13.03
C SER A 24 4.02 4.29 -12.53
N ALA A 25 2.85 4.60 -11.97
CA ALA A 25 2.52 5.92 -11.47
C ALA A 25 3.35 6.33 -10.23
N LEU A 26 3.75 5.36 -9.40
CA LEU A 26 4.46 5.59 -8.14
C LEU A 26 5.98 5.43 -8.26
N ARG A 27 6.48 4.66 -9.23
CA ARG A 27 7.90 4.23 -9.32
C ARG A 27 8.90 5.38 -9.21
N GLU A 28 8.70 6.46 -9.95
CA GLU A 28 9.64 7.58 -10.01
C GLU A 28 9.34 8.70 -9.02
N LYS A 29 8.26 8.56 -8.24
CA LYS A 29 7.77 9.63 -7.36
C LYS A 29 7.98 9.27 -5.90
N SER A 30 8.27 10.27 -5.07
CA SER A 30 8.31 10.13 -3.62
C SER A 30 6.89 10.29 -3.06
N PHE A 31 6.29 9.19 -2.62
CA PHE A 31 4.91 9.14 -2.13
C PHE A 31 4.85 8.52 -0.74
N LEU A 32 3.92 9.01 0.07
CA LEU A 32 3.49 8.35 1.29
C LEU A 32 2.06 7.86 1.09
N LEU A 33 1.84 6.54 1.19
CA LEU A 33 0.52 5.94 1.18
C LEU A 33 0.10 5.58 2.60
N LEU A 34 -0.97 6.19 3.09
CA LEU A 34 -1.59 5.83 4.36
C LEU A 34 -2.74 4.86 4.09
N LEU A 35 -2.64 3.66 4.64
CA LEU A 35 -3.67 2.63 4.58
C LEU A 35 -4.29 2.48 5.97
N ASP A 36 -5.55 2.89 6.10
CA ASP A 36 -6.26 2.84 7.37
C ASP A 36 -7.10 1.56 7.52
N ASN A 37 -7.22 1.03 8.73
CA ASN A 37 -8.04 -0.14 9.09
C ASN A 37 -7.75 -1.42 8.27
N PHE A 38 -6.46 -1.72 8.07
CA PHE A 38 -6.03 -2.81 7.19
C PHE A 38 -6.37 -4.22 7.71
N GLU A 39 -6.84 -4.36 8.96
CA GLU A 39 -7.24 -5.65 9.54
C GLU A 39 -8.35 -6.36 8.73
N GLN A 40 -9.15 -5.62 7.96
CA GLN A 40 -10.21 -6.19 7.12
C GLN A 40 -9.67 -6.85 5.85
N VAL A 41 -8.45 -6.50 5.44
CA VAL A 41 -7.87 -6.87 4.13
C VAL A 41 -6.43 -7.37 4.27
N VAL A 42 -6.07 -7.98 5.39
CA VAL A 42 -4.71 -8.49 5.67
C VAL A 42 -4.19 -9.41 4.55
N GLN A 43 -5.07 -10.16 3.87
CA GLN A 43 -4.69 -11.01 2.73
C GLN A 43 -4.12 -10.22 1.52
N ALA A 44 -4.32 -8.90 1.47
CA ALA A 44 -3.74 -8.02 0.47
C ALA A 44 -2.32 -7.55 0.83
N ALA A 45 -1.77 -7.96 1.97
CA ALA A 45 -0.41 -7.60 2.39
C ALA A 45 0.68 -7.95 1.36
N PRO A 46 0.64 -9.09 0.63
CA PRO A 46 1.62 -9.37 -0.43
C PRO A 46 1.67 -8.31 -1.54
N CYS A 47 0.55 -7.63 -1.83
CA CYS A 47 0.54 -6.52 -2.79
C CYS A 47 1.32 -5.30 -2.28
N ILE A 48 1.43 -5.11 -0.97
CA ILE A 48 2.23 -4.04 -0.36
C ILE A 48 3.72 -4.32 -0.62
N GLU A 49 4.18 -5.55 -0.40
CA GLU A 49 5.56 -5.95 -0.71
C GLU A 49 5.87 -5.76 -2.20
N GLU A 50 4.94 -6.14 -3.07
CA GLU A 50 5.08 -6.00 -4.52
C GLU A 50 5.22 -4.52 -4.93
N LEU A 51 4.48 -3.61 -4.30
CA LEU A 51 4.57 -2.17 -4.54
C LEU A 51 5.89 -1.58 -4.01
N LEU A 52 6.30 -1.94 -2.79
CA LEU A 52 7.55 -1.50 -2.19
C LEU A 52 8.76 -1.97 -2.99
N ALA A 53 8.74 -3.21 -3.49
CA ALA A 53 9.80 -3.75 -4.33
C ALA A 53 9.90 -3.03 -5.69
N ALA A 54 8.77 -2.59 -6.25
CA ALA A 54 8.72 -1.93 -7.56
C ALA A 54 8.95 -0.41 -7.51
N CYS A 55 8.77 0.22 -6.33
CA CYS A 55 8.76 1.67 -6.14
C CYS A 55 9.74 2.07 -5.02
N PRO A 56 11.03 2.31 -5.32
CA PRO A 56 12.07 2.52 -4.30
C PRO A 56 11.87 3.79 -3.44
N ASN A 57 11.08 4.75 -3.92
CA ASN A 57 10.80 6.01 -3.22
C ASN A 57 9.42 6.02 -2.52
N LEU A 58 8.71 4.88 -2.50
CA LEU A 58 7.40 4.76 -1.88
C LEU A 58 7.56 4.41 -0.40
N ASN A 59 6.93 5.20 0.46
CA ASN A 59 6.72 4.87 1.86
C ASN A 59 5.25 4.50 2.07
N ILE A 60 4.99 3.49 2.90
CA ILE A 60 3.63 3.04 3.23
C ILE A 60 3.49 3.03 4.75
N MET A 61 2.48 3.72 5.25
CA MET A 61 2.08 3.67 6.66
C MET A 61 0.75 2.93 6.73
N VAL A 62 0.69 1.89 7.55
CA VAL A 62 -0.49 1.06 7.71
C VAL A 62 -0.99 1.20 9.15
N THR A 63 -2.28 1.47 9.33
CA THR A 63 -2.95 1.26 10.61
C THR A 63 -3.68 -0.07 10.54
N SER A 64 -3.49 -0.91 11.56
CA SER A 64 -4.08 -2.24 11.64
C SER A 64 -4.11 -2.72 13.07
N ARG A 65 -5.07 -3.58 13.41
CA ARG A 65 -5.11 -4.31 14.68
C ARG A 65 -4.37 -5.66 14.63
N ALA A 66 -3.94 -6.06 13.44
CA ALA A 66 -3.17 -7.29 13.20
C ALA A 66 -1.86 -6.95 12.48
N VAL A 67 -0.82 -7.71 12.80
CA VAL A 67 0.48 -7.66 12.08
C VAL A 67 0.31 -8.20 10.67
N LEU A 68 1.00 -7.60 9.69
CA LEU A 68 0.90 -8.00 8.29
C LEU A 68 1.91 -9.10 7.91
N HIS A 69 2.90 -9.34 8.76
CA HIS A 69 3.99 -10.30 8.58
C HIS A 69 4.82 -10.05 7.31
N LEU A 70 5.10 -8.79 6.99
CA LEU A 70 5.92 -8.42 5.83
C LEU A 70 7.40 -8.35 6.20
N GLN A 71 8.28 -8.67 5.24
CA GLN A 71 9.73 -8.58 5.48
C GLN A 71 10.20 -7.14 5.76
N ALA A 72 9.55 -6.17 5.14
CA ALA A 72 9.84 -4.74 5.30
C ALA A 72 9.00 -4.08 6.41
N GLU A 73 8.28 -4.85 7.22
CA GLU A 73 7.38 -4.32 8.25
C GLU A 73 8.17 -3.70 9.41
N HIS A 74 7.77 -2.49 9.80
CA HIS A 74 8.20 -1.87 11.05
C HIS A 74 6.98 -1.60 11.91
N GLU A 75 6.82 -2.37 12.98
CA GLU A 75 5.68 -2.28 13.87
C GLU A 75 5.83 -1.11 14.85
N PHE A 76 4.78 -0.29 14.97
CA PHE A 76 4.69 0.76 15.96
C PHE A 76 3.44 0.57 16.82
N HIS A 77 3.61 0.16 18.07
CA HIS A 77 2.51 0.00 19.00
C HIS A 77 2.00 1.35 19.51
N VAL A 78 0.75 1.68 19.21
CA VAL A 78 0.08 2.88 19.71
C VAL A 78 -0.65 2.54 21.01
N ALA A 79 -0.29 3.23 22.09
CA ALA A 79 -0.98 3.09 23.38
C ALA A 79 -2.41 3.66 23.29
N PRO A 80 -3.38 3.09 24.04
CA PRO A 80 -4.73 3.64 24.11
C PRO A 80 -4.72 5.05 24.68
N LEU A 81 -5.70 5.87 24.26
CA LEU A 81 -5.86 7.24 24.75
C LEU A 81 -6.28 7.23 26.23
N SER A 82 -5.53 7.93 27.07
CA SER A 82 -5.74 8.08 28.52
C SER A 82 -6.74 9.18 28.88
#